data_AF-A0A8C6TIC9-F1
#
_entry.id   AF-A0A8C6TIC9-F1
#
_cell.length_a   1.000
_cell.length_b   1.000
_cell.length_c   1.000
_cell.angle_alpha   90.00
_cell.angle_beta   90.00
_cell.angle_gamma   90.00
#
_symmetry.space_group_name_H-M   'P 1'
#
loop_
_entity.id
_entity.type
_entity.pdbx_description
1 polymer ?
#
loop_
_entity_poly.entity_id
_entity_poly.type
_entity_poly.pdbx_seq_one_letter_code
_entity_poly.pdbx_strand_id
1 'polypeptide(L)'
;MESALCTLLSALVVLLCSSPECKGEDTVTQPEGDASVFKGHTATINCTFETTDRTPYLFWYKQEGHGVPQYMMRKMKSSSGWTKALKSTEFDESRFEFEAEGNSVYLQIQDVSVSDSAVYYCALRPTVTGNTKI
;
A
#
# COMPACT_ATOMS: atom_id res chain seq x y z
N MET A 1 25.01 25.98 49.50
CA MET A 1 25.19 24.78 50.35
C MET A 1 23.99 23.89 50.08
N GLU A 2 24.07 22.76 49.40
CA GLU A 2 25.23 21.96 49.01
C GLU A 2 25.02 21.32 47.64
N SER A 3 26.00 21.55 46.78
CA SER A 3 26.39 20.66 45.70
C SER A 3 26.90 19.34 46.27
N ALA A 4 26.73 18.25 45.50
CA ALA A 4 27.38 16.94 45.66
C ALA A 4 26.62 15.85 46.43
N LEU A 5 25.50 15.36 45.88
CA LEU A 5 25.09 13.96 46.03
C LEU A 5 24.51 13.36 44.72
N CYS A 6 24.83 13.93 43.56
CA CYS A 6 24.31 13.48 42.26
C CYS A 6 25.31 12.62 41.47
N THR A 7 26.13 11.84 42.18
CA THR A 7 26.97 10.79 41.59
C THR A 7 27.01 9.64 42.57
N LEU A 8 26.66 8.43 42.10
CA LEU A 8 26.66 7.12 42.78
C LEU A 8 25.29 6.60 43.26
N LEU A 9 24.35 6.42 42.32
CA LEU A 9 23.40 5.29 42.31
C LEU A 9 23.08 4.93 40.84
N SER A 10 24.15 4.55 40.14
CA SER A 10 24.11 3.93 38.82
C SER A 10 23.72 2.46 38.96
N ALA A 11 22.43 2.14 39.09
CA ALA A 11 21.86 0.83 38.74
C ALA A 11 20.35 0.78 39.07
N LEU A 12 19.54 0.44 38.05
CA LEU A 12 18.13 0.03 38.11
C LEU A 12 17.14 1.14 38.52
N VAL A 13 16.17 1.58 37.71
CA VAL A 13 15.39 0.88 36.69
C VAL A 13 15.16 1.85 35.53
N VAL A 14 15.69 1.51 34.36
CA VAL A 14 15.18 2.03 33.09
C VAL A 14 13.70 1.67 33.10
N LEU A 15 12.81 2.66 33.21
CA LEU A 15 11.39 2.48 32.96
C LEU A 15 11.28 1.98 31.51
N LEU A 16 11.30 0.65 31.38
CA LEU A 16 10.97 -0.06 30.17
C LEU A 16 9.55 0.37 29.84
N CYS A 17 9.44 1.31 28.91
CA CYS A 17 8.23 1.49 28.14
C CYS A 17 8.12 0.27 27.21
N SER A 18 7.97 -0.92 27.79
CA SER A 18 7.64 -2.15 27.11
C SER A 18 6.13 -2.17 26.91
N SER A 19 5.63 -1.21 26.12
CA SER A 19 4.33 -1.37 25.49
C SER A 19 4.46 -2.55 24.52
N PRO A 20 3.62 -3.60 24.62
CA PRO A 20 3.74 -4.78 23.76
C PRO A 20 3.36 -4.52 22.28
N GLU A 21 3.16 -3.26 21.86
CA GLU A 21 2.71 -2.96 20.50
C GLU A 21 3.39 -1.71 19.93
N CYS A 22 4.72 -1.72 19.86
CA CYS A 22 5.37 -1.06 18.73
C CYS A 22 5.13 -1.93 17.48
N LYS A 23 3.90 -1.89 16.94
CA LYS A 23 3.64 -2.45 15.60
C LYS A 23 4.48 -1.65 14.61
N GLY A 24 5.28 -2.33 13.81
CA GLY A 24 6.00 -1.67 12.71
C GLY A 24 5.01 -0.89 11.84
N GLU A 25 5.44 0.28 11.37
CA GLU A 25 4.62 1.12 10.50
C GLU A 25 4.38 0.38 9.17
N ASP A 26 3.11 0.35 8.73
CA ASP A 26 2.77 -0.17 7.41
C ASP A 26 3.25 0.84 6.36
N THR A 27 4.07 0.40 5.41
CA THR A 27 4.60 1.26 4.34
C THR A 27 4.17 0.75 2.97
N VAL A 28 3.93 1.68 2.04
CA VAL A 28 3.66 1.39 0.63
C VAL A 28 4.56 2.29 -0.21
N THR A 29 5.28 1.70 -1.14
CA THR A 29 6.22 2.40 -2.02
C THR A 29 5.84 2.17 -3.47
N GLN A 30 5.67 3.26 -4.22
CA GLN A 30 5.47 3.26 -5.66
C GLN A 30 6.58 4.09 -6.33
N PRO A 31 6.89 3.83 -7.61
CA PRO A 31 7.80 4.68 -8.38
C PRO A 31 7.37 6.15 -8.30
N GLU A 32 8.32 7.03 -8.03
CA GLU A 32 8.07 8.47 -8.01
C GLU A 32 8.03 9.04 -9.43
N GLY A 33 7.11 9.97 -9.66
CA GLY A 33 7.01 10.74 -10.89
C GLY A 33 6.07 10.16 -11.95
N ASP A 34 5.89 10.93 -13.02
CA ASP A 34 5.01 10.58 -14.13
C ASP A 34 5.71 9.57 -15.06
N ALA A 35 4.99 8.49 -15.41
CA ALA A 35 5.43 7.54 -16.42
C ALA A 35 4.70 7.81 -17.75
N SER A 36 5.45 7.87 -18.85
CA SER A 36 4.90 7.98 -20.20
C SER A 36 5.18 6.70 -20.97
N VAL A 37 4.12 6.09 -21.51
CA VAL A 37 4.19 4.87 -22.32
C VAL A 37 3.53 5.12 -23.67
N PHE A 38 4.12 4.61 -24.74
CA PHE A 38 3.56 4.77 -26.08
C PHE A 38 2.26 3.98 -26.24
N LYS A 39 1.35 4.53 -27.05
CA LYS A 39 0.11 3.82 -27.42
C LYS A 39 0.44 2.42 -27.97
N GLY A 40 -0.37 1.43 -27.59
CA GLY A 40 -0.23 0.03 -28.03
C GLY A 40 0.87 -0.76 -27.30
N HIS A 41 1.63 -0.13 -26.42
CA HIS A 41 2.62 -0.83 -25.58
C HIS A 41 2.01 -1.23 -24.23
N THR A 42 2.76 -2.00 -23.46
CA THR A 42 2.40 -2.39 -22.09
C THR A 42 3.00 -1.41 -21.09
N ALA A 43 2.17 -0.91 -20.17
CA ALA A 43 2.63 -0.19 -18.98
C ALA A 43 2.63 -1.14 -17.78
N THR A 44 3.66 -1.03 -16.94
CA THR A 44 3.76 -1.77 -15.67
C THR A 44 3.94 -0.79 -14.52
N ILE A 45 3.03 -0.84 -13.55
CA ILE A 45 3.05 0.01 -12.37
C ILE A 45 3.41 -0.87 -11.18
N ASN A 46 4.57 -0.61 -10.61
CA ASN A 46 5.10 -1.37 -9.48
C ASN A 46 4.60 -0.79 -8.15
N CYS A 47 4.38 -1.65 -7.17
CA CYS A 47 4.13 -1.28 -5.79
C CYS A 47 4.79 -2.32 -4.88
N THR A 48 5.50 -1.86 -3.86
CA THR A 48 6.01 -2.70 -2.78
C THR A 48 5.43 -2.25 -1.46
N PHE A 49 5.38 -3.15 -0.49
CA PHE A 49 4.84 -2.83 0.82
C PHE A 49 5.55 -3.55 1.95
N GLU A 50 5.55 -2.94 3.13
CA GLU A 50 5.98 -3.57 4.37
C GLU A 50 4.84 -3.49 5.38
N THR A 51 4.58 -4.60 6.07
CA THR A 51 3.51 -4.69 7.06
C THR A 51 3.79 -5.82 8.03
N THR A 52 3.31 -5.66 9.25
CA THR A 52 3.30 -6.73 10.26
C THR A 52 2.03 -7.58 10.20
N ASP A 53 1.03 -7.18 9.40
CA ASP A 53 -0.17 -7.95 9.15
C ASP A 53 0.18 -9.24 8.40
N ARG A 54 -0.35 -10.37 8.89
CA ARG A 54 -0.18 -11.69 8.26
C ARG A 54 -1.18 -11.91 7.12
N THR A 55 -2.24 -11.11 7.09
CA THR A 55 -3.33 -11.18 6.13
C THR A 55 -3.64 -9.83 5.46
N PRO A 56 -2.62 -9.11 4.95
CA PRO A 56 -2.85 -7.77 4.42
C PRO A 56 -3.66 -7.84 3.12
N TYR A 57 -4.48 -6.80 2.93
CA TYR A 57 -5.17 -6.56 1.66
C TYR A 57 -4.41 -5.53 0.86
N LEU A 58 -4.22 -5.79 -0.44
CA LEU A 58 -3.68 -4.81 -1.36
C LEU A 58 -4.80 -4.37 -2.30
N PHE A 59 -4.92 -3.06 -2.44
CA PHE A 59 -5.94 -2.38 -3.22
C PHE A 59 -5.28 -1.60 -4.35
N TRP A 60 -5.91 -1.59 -5.51
CA TRP A 60 -5.59 -0.65 -6.60
C TRP A 60 -6.77 0.29 -6.83
N TYR A 61 -6.43 1.57 -7.00
CA TYR A 61 -7.38 2.62 -7.36
C TYR A 61 -6.90 3.36 -8.61
N LYS A 62 -7.85 3.78 -9.46
CA LYS A 62 -7.61 4.68 -10.59
C LYS A 62 -8.22 6.04 -10.29
N GLN A 63 -7.46 7.10 -10.43
CA GLN A 63 -7.93 8.48 -10.34
C GLN A 63 -7.76 9.18 -11.68
N GLU A 64 -8.87 9.51 -12.30
CA GLU A 64 -8.89 10.25 -13.57
C GLU A 64 -8.92 11.76 -13.30
N GLY A 65 -7.94 12.48 -13.84
CA GLY A 65 -7.80 13.93 -13.64
C GLY A 65 -7.82 14.34 -12.16
N HIS A 66 -8.69 15.29 -11.81
CA HIS A 66 -8.92 15.74 -10.43
C HIS A 66 -10.08 15.01 -9.74
N GLY A 67 -10.54 13.88 -10.28
CA GLY A 67 -11.59 13.07 -9.69
C GLY A 67 -11.17 12.41 -8.37
N VAL A 68 -12.05 11.60 -7.79
CA VAL A 68 -11.71 10.77 -6.63
C VAL A 68 -11.13 9.44 -7.07
N PRO A 69 -10.18 8.83 -6.32
CA PRO A 69 -9.70 7.49 -6.61
C PRO A 69 -10.86 6.47 -6.59
N GLN A 70 -11.05 5.77 -7.69
CA GLN A 70 -12.07 4.74 -7.86
C GLN A 70 -11.46 3.36 -7.68
N TYR A 71 -12.17 2.50 -6.94
CA TYR A 71 -11.73 1.14 -6.69
C TYR A 71 -11.65 0.33 -7.98
N MET A 72 -10.49 -0.28 -8.26
CA MET A 72 -10.31 -1.21 -9.36
C MET A 72 -10.39 -2.65 -8.89
N MET A 73 -9.60 -3.00 -7.88
CA MET A 73 -9.50 -4.38 -7.41
C MET A 73 -8.77 -4.50 -6.07
N ARG A 74 -8.90 -5.68 -5.43
CA ARG A 74 -8.08 -6.07 -4.27
C ARG A 74 -7.70 -7.54 -4.27
N LYS A 75 -6.62 -7.86 -3.56
CA LYS A 75 -6.24 -9.23 -3.17
C LYS A 75 -5.81 -9.28 -1.71
N MET A 76 -6.00 -10.42 -1.08
CA MET A 76 -5.46 -10.69 0.25
C MET A 76 -4.22 -11.56 0.11
N LYS A 77 -3.16 -11.23 0.83
CA LYS A 77 -2.03 -12.15 1.03
C LYS A 77 -2.34 -13.05 2.22
N SER A 78 -2.01 -14.33 2.13
CA SER A 78 -2.08 -15.28 3.23
C SER A 78 -0.78 -16.08 3.33
N SER A 79 -0.69 -16.93 4.34
CA SER A 79 0.42 -17.88 4.47
C SER A 79 0.54 -18.87 3.30
N SER A 80 -0.55 -19.10 2.55
CA SER A 80 -0.58 -19.98 1.37
C SER A 80 -0.40 -19.21 0.05
N GLY A 81 -0.07 -17.93 0.11
CA GLY A 81 0.09 -17.06 -1.06
C GLY A 81 -1.06 -16.07 -1.25
N TRP A 82 -1.23 -15.56 -2.47
CA TRP A 82 -2.24 -14.55 -2.79
C TRP A 82 -3.59 -15.18 -3.14
N THR A 83 -4.68 -14.60 -2.64
CA THR A 83 -6.04 -15.02 -3.02
C THR A 83 -6.38 -14.61 -4.45
N LYS A 84 -7.50 -15.11 -4.97
CA LYS A 84 -8.09 -14.56 -6.21
C LYS A 84 -8.37 -13.07 -6.03
N ALA A 85 -8.15 -12.31 -7.10
CA ALA A 85 -8.52 -10.90 -7.20
C ALA A 85 -10.04 -10.72 -7.12
N LEU A 86 -10.47 -9.81 -6.25
CA LEU A 86 -11.83 -9.27 -6.29
C LEU A 86 -11.78 -7.96 -7.08
N LYS A 87 -12.44 -7.92 -8.23
CA LYS A 87 -12.39 -6.80 -9.17
C LYS A 87 -13.66 -5.96 -9.09
N SER A 88 -13.59 -4.69 -9.52
CA SER A 88 -14.77 -3.84 -9.72
C SER A 88 -15.56 -4.33 -10.94
N THR A 89 -16.81 -3.87 -11.06
CA THR A 89 -17.67 -4.21 -12.21
C THR A 89 -17.15 -3.61 -13.52
N GLU A 90 -16.47 -2.48 -13.43
CA GLU A 90 -15.90 -1.74 -14.58
C GLU A 90 -14.48 -2.21 -14.94
N PHE A 91 -13.97 -3.25 -14.28
CA PHE A 91 -12.62 -3.73 -14.51
C PHE A 91 -12.52 -4.51 -15.83
N ASP A 92 -11.76 -3.97 -16.78
CA ASP A 92 -11.49 -4.62 -18.07
C ASP A 92 -10.41 -5.71 -17.92
N GLU A 93 -10.87 -6.96 -17.73
CA GLU A 93 -9.98 -8.12 -17.58
C GLU A 93 -9.15 -8.46 -18.82
N SER A 94 -9.48 -7.90 -19.99
CA SER A 94 -8.76 -8.18 -21.23
C SER A 94 -7.47 -7.39 -21.38
N ARG A 95 -7.37 -6.25 -20.69
CA ARG A 95 -6.21 -5.34 -20.77
C ARG A 95 -5.51 -5.12 -19.44
N PHE A 96 -6.23 -5.25 -18.32
CA PHE A 96 -5.66 -5.02 -16.99
C PHE A 96 -5.33 -6.34 -16.32
N GLU A 97 -4.05 -6.55 -16.05
CA GLU A 97 -3.53 -7.71 -15.35
C GLU A 97 -2.92 -7.29 -14.01
N PHE A 98 -3.13 -8.13 -13.01
CA PHE A 98 -2.55 -7.94 -11.70
C PHE A 98 -1.73 -9.15 -11.32
N GLU A 99 -0.48 -8.89 -10.96
CA GLU A 99 0.46 -9.88 -10.51
C GLU A 99 0.96 -9.52 -9.12
N ALA A 100 1.27 -10.53 -8.32
CA ALA A 100 1.85 -10.31 -7.00
C ALA A 100 2.75 -11.46 -6.60
N GLU A 101 3.90 -11.10 -6.05
CA GLU A 101 4.93 -12.02 -5.59
C GLU A 101 5.58 -11.46 -4.33
N GLY A 102 5.64 -12.25 -3.26
CA GLY A 102 6.18 -11.77 -2.00
C GLY A 102 5.45 -10.52 -1.49
N ASN A 103 6.19 -9.43 -1.32
CA ASN A 103 5.69 -8.10 -0.92
C ASN A 103 5.63 -7.11 -2.09
N SER A 104 5.72 -7.61 -3.33
CA SER A 104 5.65 -6.82 -4.54
C SER A 104 4.35 -7.12 -5.26
N VAL A 105 3.67 -6.07 -5.72
CA VAL A 105 2.45 -6.14 -6.51
C VAL A 105 2.57 -5.24 -7.73
N TYR A 106 2.00 -5.69 -8.84
CA TYR A 106 2.17 -5.10 -10.15
C TYR A 106 0.81 -4.97 -10.83
N LEU A 107 0.55 -3.79 -11.39
CA LEU A 107 -0.57 -3.55 -12.31
C LEU A 107 0.00 -3.40 -13.71
N GLN A 108 -0.35 -4.32 -14.61
CA GLN A 108 -0.02 -4.24 -16.02
C GLN A 108 -1.23 -3.78 -16.82
N ILE A 109 -0.98 -2.88 -17.76
CA ILE A 109 -1.99 -2.34 -18.69
C ILE A 109 -1.49 -2.66 -20.09
N GLN A 110 -2.16 -3.57 -20.78
CA GLN A 110 -1.87 -3.95 -22.15
C GLN A 110 -2.59 -3.02 -23.13
N ASP A 111 -2.03 -2.86 -24.33
CA ASP A 111 -2.57 -1.99 -25.39
C ASP A 111 -2.95 -0.60 -24.86
N VAL A 112 -1.97 0.07 -24.25
CA VAL A 112 -2.18 1.38 -23.60
C VAL A 112 -2.76 2.39 -24.58
N SER A 113 -3.72 3.16 -24.10
CA SER A 113 -4.41 4.22 -24.83
C SER A 113 -4.40 5.53 -24.05
N VAL A 114 -4.76 6.64 -24.71
CA VAL A 114 -4.83 7.96 -24.05
C VAL A 114 -5.87 7.97 -22.91
N SER A 115 -6.94 7.17 -23.01
CA SER A 115 -7.95 7.01 -21.95
C SER A 115 -7.43 6.27 -20.71
N ASP A 116 -6.26 5.63 -20.79
CA ASP A 116 -5.61 5.00 -19.63
C ASP A 116 -4.74 6.00 -18.86
N SER A 117 -4.59 7.24 -19.33
CA SER A 117 -3.88 8.30 -18.61
C SER A 117 -4.63 8.70 -17.33
N ALA A 118 -4.08 8.29 -16.19
CA ALA A 118 -4.64 8.49 -14.86
C ALA A 118 -3.55 8.31 -13.80
N VAL A 119 -3.86 8.68 -12.56
CA VAL A 119 -3.02 8.33 -11.41
C VAL A 119 -3.50 7.00 -10.84
N TYR A 120 -2.57 6.07 -10.63
CA TYR A 120 -2.86 4.73 -10.11
C TYR A 120 -2.27 4.56 -8.71
N TYR A 121 -3.12 4.34 -7.72
CA TYR A 121 -2.71 4.19 -6.32
C TYR A 121 -2.78 2.75 -5.86
N CYS A 122 -1.71 2.32 -5.21
CA CYS A 122 -1.62 1.09 -4.44
C CYS A 122 -1.82 1.41 -2.96
N ALA A 123 -2.57 0.58 -2.22
CA ALA A 123 -2.78 0.79 -0.79
C ALA A 123 -2.90 -0.53 -0.02
N LEU A 124 -2.43 -0.55 1.23
CA LEU A 124 -2.59 -1.68 2.17
C LEU A 124 -3.92 -1.67 2.94
N ARG A 125 -4.57 -0.51 3.00
CA ARG A 125 -5.85 -0.30 3.68
C ARG A 125 -6.72 0.61 2.83
N PRO A 126 -8.06 0.46 2.86
CA PRO A 126 -8.94 1.43 2.22
C PRO A 126 -8.67 2.79 2.83
N THR A 127 -8.17 3.74 2.04
CA THR A 127 -7.89 5.10 2.49
C THR A 127 -9.14 5.97 2.56
N VAL A 128 -10.30 5.44 2.14
CA VAL A 128 -11.60 6.09 2.28
C VAL A 128 -12.34 5.52 3.49
N THR A 129 -11.99 5.98 4.69
CA THR A 129 -12.98 6.06 5.76
C THR A 129 -13.93 7.20 5.40
N GLY A 130 -14.95 6.93 4.58
CA GLY A 130 -16.12 7.80 4.59
C GLY A 130 -16.59 7.87 6.03
N ASN A 131 -16.73 9.06 6.59
CA ASN A 131 -17.44 9.26 7.85
C ASN A 131 -18.87 8.80 7.61
N THR A 132 -19.14 7.51 7.75
CA THR A 132 -20.48 6.97 7.82
C THR A 132 -21.03 7.45 9.17
N LYS A 133 -21.64 8.64 9.17
CA LYS A 133 -22.64 8.95 10.18
C LYS A 133 -23.74 7.92 10.00
N ILE A 134 -23.72 6.90 10.86
CA ILE A 134 -24.91 6.12 11.21
C ILE A 134 -25.76 7.00 12.12
#